data_AF-A0A7C2SIB0-F1
#
_entry.id   AF-A0A7C2SIB0-F1
#
_cell.length_a   1.000
_cell.length_b   1.000
_cell.length_c   1.000
_cell.angle_alpha   90.00
_cell.angle_beta   90.00
_cell.angle_gamma   90.00
#
_symmetry.space_group_name_H-M   'P 1'
#
loop_
_entity.id
_entity.type
_entity.pdbx_description
1 polymer ?
#
loop_
_entity_poly.entity_id
_entity_poly.type
_entity_poly.pdbx_seq_one_letter_code
_entity_poly.pdbx_strand_id
1 'polypeptide(L)' 'MNTNTSEYYESDKTKYERKSVYSGLGWFLVTIIGMSALPIKIEFYEKDTGKLAAVFTDEVTRKKYVGRF' A
#
# COMPACT_ATOMS: atom_id res chain seq x y z
N MET A 1 14.91 -10.20 -2.75
CA MET A 1 14.48 -9.96 -4.14
C MET A 1 12.98 -10.25 -4.22
N ASN A 2 12.12 -9.23 -4.13
CA ASN A 2 10.65 -9.37 -4.24
C ASN A 2 10.01 -8.15 -4.96
N THR A 3 10.83 -7.35 -5.64
CA THR A 3 10.42 -6.06 -6.24
C THR A 3 9.51 -6.20 -7.46
N ASN A 4 9.51 -7.35 -8.14
CA ASN A 4 8.79 -7.54 -9.39
C ASN A 4 7.27 -7.70 -9.20
N THR A 5 6.84 -8.28 -8.08
CA THR A 5 5.41 -8.57 -7.87
C THR A 5 4.62 -7.33 -7.51
N SER A 6 5.15 -6.43 -6.66
CA SER A 6 4.45 -5.17 -6.33
C SER A 6 4.32 -4.25 -7.54
N GLU A 7 5.34 -4.22 -8.41
CA GLU A 7 5.35 -3.40 -9.63
C GLU A 7 4.36 -3.92 -10.68
N TYR A 8 4.10 -5.23 -10.70
CA TYR A 8 3.07 -5.83 -11.56
C TYR A 8 1.66 -5.38 -11.17
N TYR A 9 1.32 -5.37 -9.87
CA TYR A 9 0.02 -4.85 -9.43
C TYR A 9 -0.09 -3.33 -9.61
N GLU A 10 1.03 -2.61 -9.55
CA GLU A 10 1.07 -1.16 -9.77
C GLU A 10 1.03 -0.76 -11.25
N SER A 11 1.46 -1.60 -12.18
CA SER A 11 1.34 -1.33 -13.62
C SER A 11 -0.09 -1.55 -14.11
N ASP A 12 -0.80 -2.54 -13.55
CA ASP A 12 -2.18 -2.87 -13.90
C ASP A 12 -3.20 -2.12 -13.01
N LYS A 13 -3.02 -0.79 -12.90
CA LYS A 13 -3.89 0.12 -12.09
C LYS A 13 -5.36 0.10 -12.51
N THR A 14 -5.65 -0.37 -13.72
CA THR A 14 -7.01 -0.53 -14.23
C THR A 14 -7.73 -1.72 -13.59
N LYS A 15 -6.99 -2.74 -13.14
CA LYS A 15 -7.57 -3.95 -12.51
C LYS A 15 -7.40 -3.99 -11.00
N TYR A 16 -6.32 -3.41 -10.48
CA TYR A 16 -6.02 -3.46 -9.05
C TYR A 16 -6.04 -2.09 -8.39
N GLU A 17 -6.62 -2.03 -7.20
CA GLU A 17 -6.64 -0.90 -6.29
C GLU A 17 -5.67 -1.13 -5.14
N ARG A 18 -4.85 -0.13 -4.84
CA ARG A 18 -3.84 -0.19 -3.77
C ARG A 18 -4.40 0.48 -2.52
N LYS A 19 -4.32 -0.20 -1.39
CA LYS A 19 -4.68 0.32 -0.06
C LYS A 19 -3.49 0.25 0.89
N SER A 20 -3.05 1.41 1.36
CA SER A 20 -2.01 1.54 2.37
C SER A 20 -2.62 1.45 3.77
N VAL A 21 -2.28 0.42 4.54
CA VAL A 21 -2.81 0.22 5.89
C VAL A 21 -1.82 0.74 6.92
N TYR A 22 -2.21 1.75 7.67
CA TYR A 22 -1.40 2.38 8.71
C TYR A 22 -1.80 1.92 10.12
N SER A 23 -0.89 2.05 11.09
CA SER A 23 -1.26 1.97 12.51
C SER A 23 -2.15 3.15 12.89
N GLY A 24 -2.89 3.06 13.99
CA GLY A 24 -3.70 4.20 14.46
C GLY A 24 -2.87 5.48 14.63
N LEU A 25 -1.66 5.35 15.18
CA LEU A 25 -0.72 6.47 15.27
C LEU A 25 -0.20 6.90 13.89
N GLY A 26 0.15 5.95 13.01
CA GLY A 26 0.60 6.26 11.66
C GLY A 26 -0.46 7.00 10.84
N TRP A 27 -1.73 6.63 10.98
CA TRP A 27 -2.84 7.34 10.33
C TRP A 27 -2.99 8.75 10.89
N PHE A 28 -2.90 8.93 12.21
CA PHE A 28 -2.90 10.25 12.83
C PHE A 28 -1.74 11.14 12.34
N LEU A 29 -0.52 10.58 12.29
CA LEU A 29 0.66 11.30 11.78
C LEU A 29 0.46 11.76 10.33
N VAL A 30 -0.07 10.89 9.46
CA VAL A 30 -0.22 11.22 8.04
C VAL A 30 -1.41 12.14 7.80
N THR A 31 -2.58 11.89 8.40
CA THR A 31 -3.81 12.63 8.11
C THR A 31 -3.92 13.94 8.89
N ILE A 32 -3.44 13.99 10.14
CA ILE A 32 -3.60 15.16 11.00
C ILE A 32 -2.34 16.03 11.02
N ILE A 33 -1.16 15.41 11.15
CA ILE A 33 0.11 16.15 11.22
C ILE A 33 0.68 16.41 9.82
N GLY A 34 0.27 15.66 8.80
CA GLY A 34 0.86 15.73 7.46
C GLY A 34 2.27 15.13 7.41
N MET A 35 2.64 14.32 8.41
CA MET A 35 3.94 13.68 8.49
C MET A 35 3.91 12.31 7.83
N SER A 36 4.87 12.04 6.95
CA SER A 36 5.03 10.75 6.31
C SER A 36 5.19 9.63 7.35
N ALA A 37 4.26 8.67 7.38
CA ALA A 37 4.38 7.46 8.18
C ALA A 37 4.59 6.23 7.29
N LEU A 38 5.24 5.22 7.85
CA LEU A 38 5.39 3.92 7.21
C LEU A 38 4.09 3.12 7.38
N PRO A 39 3.44 2.67 6.29
CA PRO A 39 2.31 1.76 6.40
C PRO A 39 2.77 0.43 7.02
N ILE A 40 1.89 -0.23 7.77
CA ILE A 40 2.11 -1.56 8.34
C ILE A 40 2.19 -2.60 7.22
N LYS A 41 1.28 -2.48 6.25
CA LYS A 41 1.15 -3.36 5.08
C LYS A 41 0.50 -2.62 3.92
N ILE A 42 0.72 -3.14 2.72
CA ILE A 42 0.11 -2.69 1.47
C ILE A 42 -0.76 -3.81 0.96
N GLU A 43 -2.02 -3.50 0.68
CA GLU A 43 -3.00 -4.45 0.17
C GLU A 43 -3.38 -4.05 -1.24
N PHE A 44 -3.40 -5.02 -2.15
CA PHE A 44 -3.90 -4.85 -3.50
C PHE A 44 -5.21 -5.61 -3.63
N TYR A 45 -6.26 -4.89 -4.03
CA TYR A 45 -7.60 -5.42 -4.23
C TYR A 45 -7.93 -5.42 -5.72
N GLU A 46 -8.62 -6.44 -6.20
CA GLU A 46 -9.18 -6.42 -7.54
C GLU A 46 -10.41 -5.50 -7.57
N LYS A 47 -10.45 -4.54 -8.49
CA LYS A 47 -11.51 -3.52 -8.57
C LYS A 47 -12.88 -4.10 -8.86
N ASP A 48 -12.94 -5.13 -9.69
CA ASP A 48 -14.20 -5.72 -10.15
C ASP A 48 -14.86 -6.60 -9.08
N THR A 49 -14.06 -7.31 -8.29
CA THR A 49 -14.57 -8.29 -7.31
C THR A 49 -14.43 -7.82 -5.86
N GLY A 50 -13.64 -6.78 -5.61
CA GLY A 50 -13.26 -6.33 -4.26
C GLY A 50 -12.43 -7.34 -3.49
N LYS A 51 -11.96 -8.42 -4.14
CA LYS A 51 -11.16 -9.46 -3.49
C LYS A 51 -9.73 -9.01 -3.30
N LEU A 52 -9.15 -9.42 -2.18
CA LEU A 52 -7.75 -9.20 -1.88
C LEU A 52 -6.89 -10.06 -2.80
N ALA A 53 -6.14 -9.42 -3.70
CA ALA A 53 -5.26 -10.08 -4.66
C ALA A 53 -3.87 -10.35 -4.06
N ALA A 54 -3.32 -9.38 -3.31
CA ALA A 54 -2.00 -9.51 -2.69
C ALA A 54 -1.84 -8.63 -1.45
N VAL A 55 -0.94 -9.05 -0.56
CA VAL A 55 -0.53 -8.30 0.62
C VAL A 55 0.99 -8.27 0.69
N PHE A 56 1.55 -7.08 0.88
CA PHE A 56 2.97 -6.86 1.03
C PHE A 56 3.26 -6.24 2.39
N THR A 57 4.07 -6.93 3.19
CA THR A 57 4.53 -6.48 4.52
C THR A 57 6.02 -6.17 4.53
N ASP A 58 6.71 -6.40 3.42
CA ASP A 58 8.14 -6.18 3.31
C ASP A 58 8.49 -4.69 3.35
N GLU A 59 9.54 -4.36 4.11
CA GLU A 59 9.92 -2.98 4.38
C GLU A 59 10.26 -2.20 3.10
N VAL A 60 10.86 -2.87 2.12
CA VAL A 60 11.24 -2.28 0.83
C VAL A 60 10.00 -1.80 0.08
N THR A 61 8.98 -2.64 -0.06
CA THR A 61 7.72 -2.27 -0.73
C THR A 61 6.98 -1.21 0.07
N ARG A 62 6.87 -1.35 1.40
CA ARG A 62 6.19 -0.35 2.24
C ARG A 62 6.82 1.04 2.15
N LYS A 63 8.16 1.12 2.10
CA LYS A 63 8.88 2.39 1.94
C LYS A 63 8.55 3.10 0.63
N LYS A 64 8.29 2.36 -0.46
CA LYS A 64 7.85 2.94 -1.75
C LYS A 64 6.50 3.69 -1.65
N TYR A 65 5.66 3.30 -0.69
CA TYR A 65 4.31 3.85 -0.51
C TYR A 65 4.15 4.73 0.74
N VAL A 66 5.26 5.12 1.37
CA VAL A 66 5.27 6.09 2.47
C VAL A 66 4.75 7.43 1.95
N GLY A 67 3.78 8.02 2.67
CA GLY A 67 3.24 9.36 2.35
C GLY A 67 2.49 9.46 1.00
N ARG A 68 2.18 8.33 0.35
CA ARG A 68 1.40 8.29 -0.90
C ARG A 68 0.07 7.63 -0.62
N PHE A 69 -1.00 8.42 -0.70
CA PHE A 69 -2.38 7.93 -0.72
C PHE A 69 -2.74 7.53 -2.15
#